data_AF-A0A1S3SIM1-F1
#
_entry.id   AF-A0A1S3SIM1-F1
#
_cell.length_a   1.000
_cell.length_b   1.000
_cell.length_c   1.000
_cell.angle_alpha   90.00
_cell.angle_beta   90.00
_cell.angle_gamma   90.00
#
_symmetry.space_group_name_H-M   'P 1'
#
loop_
_entity.id
_entity.type
_entity.pdbx_description
1 polymer ?
#
loop_
_entity_poly.entity_id
_entity_poly.type
_entity_poly.pdbx_seq_one_letter_code
_entity_poly.pdbx_strand_id
1 'polypeptide(L)'
;MGIPTQLMSSVCLSVAGMHVTAASLYPNVMRYLPTLLPGRFTELLGQGKKSQKHPAAQGATHVTQIDEEEEEEEDLSLLAKIEEIIKTDVWKLGFNYVIYKELKVVHCEAQLRSFHECKLFQEIPLKQRNALRVYDSLKTHCYRTGSTYTELPTLCDEVRRGCNSVVEMEVWDAVHFLKELGVVVRDRQKVALQNLHSYETGIAECLRCLMQGERWVIPLDVNEVLTASALERLRKKGGDGGSREGSRRRWR
;
A
#
# COMPACT_ATOMS: atom_id res chain seq x y z
N MET A 1 -41.12 -10.97 -32.29
CA MET A 1 -39.65 -11.11 -32.38
C MET A 1 -38.95 -10.30 -31.27
N GLY A 2 -39.00 -10.74 -30.00
CA GLY A 2 -38.43 -9.91 -28.90
C GLY A 2 -37.95 -10.65 -27.63
N ILE A 3 -38.10 -11.97 -27.57
CA ILE A 3 -37.73 -12.77 -26.39
C ILE A 3 -36.20 -12.95 -26.25
N PRO A 4 -35.42 -13.16 -27.34
CA PRO A 4 -33.98 -13.39 -27.21
C PRO A 4 -33.20 -12.18 -26.68
N THR A 5 -33.58 -10.97 -27.10
CA THR A 5 -32.89 -9.73 -26.71
C THR A 5 -33.17 -9.34 -25.26
N GLN A 6 -34.40 -9.55 -24.77
CA GLN A 6 -34.72 -9.34 -23.36
C GLN A 6 -34.00 -10.33 -22.44
N LEU A 7 -33.98 -11.62 -22.80
CA LEU A 7 -33.28 -12.64 -22.03
C LEU A 7 -31.76 -12.36 -21.96
N MET A 8 -31.15 -12.01 -23.08
CA MET A 8 -29.72 -11.63 -23.11
C MET A 8 -29.45 -10.38 -22.26
N SER A 9 -30.32 -9.36 -22.31
CA SER A 9 -30.17 -8.18 -21.44
C SER A 9 -30.26 -8.53 -19.96
N SER A 10 -31.19 -9.40 -19.55
CA SER A 10 -31.34 -9.84 -18.16
C SER A 10 -30.15 -10.68 -17.69
N VAL A 11 -29.56 -11.50 -18.58
CA VAL A 11 -28.35 -12.26 -18.28
C VAL A 11 -27.15 -11.32 -18.13
N CYS A 12 -26.94 -10.36 -19.03
CA CYS A 12 -25.85 -9.38 -18.94
C CYS A 12 -25.91 -8.50 -17.69
N LEU A 13 -27.11 -8.16 -17.23
CA LEU A 13 -27.32 -7.38 -16.00
C LEU A 13 -27.22 -8.23 -14.72
N SER A 14 -27.25 -9.56 -14.84
CA SER A 14 -27.08 -10.44 -13.69
C SER A 14 -25.66 -10.36 -13.13
N VAL A 15 -25.50 -10.71 -11.85
CA VAL A 15 -24.18 -10.79 -11.22
C VAL A 15 -23.27 -11.73 -11.98
N ALA A 16 -23.76 -12.90 -12.39
CA ALA A 16 -22.98 -13.87 -13.17
C ALA A 16 -22.57 -13.31 -14.55
N GLY A 17 -23.49 -12.65 -15.25
CA GLY A 17 -23.21 -12.01 -16.54
C GLY A 17 -22.14 -10.94 -16.45
N MET A 18 -22.22 -10.06 -15.45
CA MET A 18 -21.19 -9.04 -15.22
C MET A 18 -19.80 -9.65 -14.94
N HIS A 19 -19.71 -10.75 -14.19
CA HIS A 19 -18.43 -11.42 -13.95
C HIS A 19 -17.88 -12.06 -15.23
N VAL A 20 -18.73 -12.66 -16.06
CA VAL A 20 -18.33 -13.21 -17.36
C VAL A 20 -17.84 -12.10 -18.29
N THR A 21 -18.54 -10.97 -18.35
CA THR A 21 -18.11 -9.81 -19.13
C THR A 21 -16.77 -9.27 -18.63
N ALA A 22 -16.59 -9.11 -17.32
CA ALA A 22 -15.32 -8.68 -16.75
C ALA A 22 -14.17 -9.66 -17.04
N ALA A 23 -14.42 -10.97 -16.98
CA ALA A 23 -13.43 -11.99 -17.32
C ALA A 23 -13.07 -12.01 -18.81
N SER A 24 -14.03 -11.65 -19.68
CA SER A 24 -13.77 -11.49 -21.11
C SER A 24 -12.97 -10.22 -21.40
N LEU A 25 -13.18 -9.14 -20.65
CA LEU A 25 -12.50 -7.85 -20.87
C LEU A 25 -11.10 -7.83 -20.24
N TYR A 26 -10.92 -8.48 -19.10
CA TYR A 26 -9.69 -8.45 -18.30
C TYR A 26 -9.23 -9.87 -17.94
N PRO A 27 -8.86 -10.69 -18.95
CA PRO A 27 -8.50 -12.09 -18.73
C PRO A 27 -7.25 -12.27 -17.86
N ASN A 28 -6.24 -11.40 -18.00
CA ASN A 28 -5.01 -11.51 -17.20
C ASN A 28 -5.25 -11.08 -15.75
N VAL A 29 -6.04 -10.04 -15.52
CA VAL A 29 -6.52 -9.64 -14.19
C VAL A 29 -7.22 -10.82 -13.51
N MET A 30 -8.19 -11.44 -14.18
CA MET A 30 -8.93 -12.54 -13.58
C MET A 30 -8.08 -13.79 -13.35
N ARG A 31 -7.06 -14.01 -14.19
CA ARG A 31 -6.15 -15.16 -14.07
C ARG A 31 -5.11 -14.99 -12.96
N TYR A 32 -4.48 -13.82 -12.87
CA TYR A 32 -3.28 -13.64 -12.05
C TYR A 32 -3.50 -12.82 -10.79
N LEU A 33 -4.40 -11.82 -10.82
CA LEU A 33 -4.59 -10.90 -9.69
C LEU A 33 -5.07 -11.58 -8.39
N PRO A 34 -5.88 -12.65 -8.41
CA PRO A 34 -6.23 -13.39 -7.19
C PRO A 34 -5.02 -13.97 -6.44
N THR A 35 -3.94 -14.28 -7.16
CA THR A 35 -2.70 -14.84 -6.58
C THR A 35 -1.65 -13.76 -6.36
N LEU A 36 -1.52 -12.79 -7.26
CA LEU A 36 -0.59 -11.68 -7.14
C LEU A 36 -0.97 -10.74 -5.99
N LEU A 37 -2.26 -10.45 -5.82
CA LEU A 37 -2.79 -9.50 -4.84
C LEU A 37 -4.05 -10.05 -4.13
N PRO A 38 -3.96 -11.17 -3.41
CA PRO A 38 -5.12 -11.89 -2.86
C PRO A 38 -5.99 -11.02 -1.93
N GLY A 39 -5.36 -10.17 -1.11
CA GLY A 39 -6.08 -9.31 -0.16
C GLY A 39 -6.74 -8.08 -0.79
N ARG A 40 -6.39 -7.72 -2.03
CA ARG A 40 -6.85 -6.48 -2.69
C ARG A 40 -7.67 -6.73 -3.95
N PHE A 41 -7.67 -7.95 -4.47
CA PHE A 41 -8.39 -8.34 -5.67
C PHE A 41 -9.86 -7.90 -5.67
N THR A 42 -10.60 -8.19 -4.60
CA THR A 42 -12.03 -7.86 -4.49
C THR A 42 -12.28 -6.35 -4.44
N GLU A 43 -11.41 -5.60 -3.77
CA GLU A 43 -11.46 -4.13 -3.71
C GLU A 43 -11.20 -3.51 -5.09
N LEU A 44 -10.18 -3.98 -5.80
CA LEU A 44 -9.83 -3.51 -7.13
C LEU A 44 -10.96 -3.76 -8.14
N LEU A 45 -11.60 -4.94 -8.08
CA LEU A 45 -12.80 -5.24 -8.86
C LEU A 45 -13.99 -4.34 -8.49
N GLY A 46 -14.14 -4.00 -7.21
CA GLY A 46 -15.19 -3.09 -6.74
C GLY A 46 -14.97 -1.63 -7.16
N GLN A 47 -13.72 -1.19 -7.22
CA GLN A 47 -13.34 0.16 -7.67
C GLN A 47 -13.54 0.32 -9.18
N GLY A 48 -13.21 -0.70 -9.98
CA GLY A 48 -13.49 -0.70 -11.43
C GLY A 48 -14.98 -0.50 -11.77
N LYS A 49 -15.90 -0.93 -10.90
CA LYS A 49 -17.36 -0.75 -11.07
C LYS A 49 -17.82 0.71 -10.85
N LYS A 50 -17.06 1.53 -10.12
CA LYS A 50 -17.43 2.92 -9.83
C LYS A 50 -17.07 3.87 -10.99
N SER A 51 -16.00 3.57 -11.72
CA SER A 51 -15.54 4.39 -12.87
C SER A 51 -16.33 4.13 -14.16
N GLN A 52 -17.06 3.01 -14.28
CA GLN A 52 -17.86 2.69 -15.49
C GLN A 52 -19.25 3.37 -15.54
N LYS A 53 -19.47 4.49 -14.83
CA LYS A 53 -20.68 5.30 -15.04
C LYS A 53 -20.49 6.20 -16.27
N HIS A 54 -21.09 5.81 -17.39
CA HIS A 54 -21.23 6.69 -18.56
C HIS A 54 -22.01 7.97 -18.22
N PRO A 55 -21.73 9.08 -18.94
CA PRO A 55 -22.32 10.39 -18.70
C PRO A 55 -23.76 10.42 -19.23
N ALA A 56 -24.71 10.79 -18.36
CA ALA A 56 -26.04 11.19 -18.79
C ALA A 56 -26.06 12.70 -19.07
N ALA A 57 -26.71 13.05 -20.17
CA ALA A 57 -26.66 14.34 -20.85
C ALA A 57 -27.05 15.59 -20.04
N GLN A 58 -26.25 16.63 -20.25
CA GLN A 58 -26.52 18.08 -20.39
C GLN A 58 -27.64 18.76 -19.56
N GLY A 59 -27.21 19.78 -18.80
CA GLY A 59 -28.00 20.94 -18.38
C GLY A 59 -27.07 22.07 -17.94
N ALA A 60 -27.15 23.22 -18.63
CA ALA A 60 -26.19 24.33 -18.65
C ALA A 60 -25.93 25.08 -17.33
N THR A 61 -24.74 25.71 -17.19
CA THR A 61 -24.52 27.20 -17.23
C THR A 61 -23.18 27.62 -16.59
N HIS A 62 -22.25 28.10 -17.44
CA HIS A 62 -21.37 29.28 -17.32
C HIS A 62 -20.26 29.44 -16.23
N VAL A 63 -19.00 29.25 -16.69
CA VAL A 63 -17.75 30.05 -16.55
C VAL A 63 -17.18 30.38 -15.16
N THR A 64 -15.98 29.84 -14.88
CA THR A 64 -14.73 30.62 -14.67
C THR A 64 -13.53 29.76 -15.01
N GLN A 65 -12.73 30.23 -15.97
CA GLN A 65 -11.41 29.73 -16.36
C GLN A 65 -10.35 30.15 -15.34
N ILE A 66 -9.35 29.29 -15.09
CA ILE A 66 -7.91 29.60 -15.00
C ILE A 66 -7.15 28.27 -14.76
N ASP A 67 -6.10 28.08 -15.57
CA ASP A 67 -5.01 27.10 -15.57
C ASP A 67 -5.28 25.66 -16.08
N GLU A 68 -5.18 25.55 -17.40
CA GLU A 68 -4.97 24.33 -18.19
C GLU A 68 -3.47 24.03 -18.28
N GLU A 69 -3.04 22.85 -17.84
CA GLU A 69 -2.03 21.96 -18.46
C GLU A 69 -1.78 20.79 -17.48
N GLU A 70 -1.99 19.54 -17.93
CA GLU A 70 -1.99 18.26 -17.18
C GLU A 70 -3.33 17.83 -16.56
N GLU A 71 -4.25 17.27 -17.36
CA GLU A 71 -5.14 16.15 -16.97
C GLU A 71 -6.11 15.77 -18.10
N GLU A 72 -5.58 15.35 -19.25
CA GLU A 72 -6.35 14.52 -20.20
C GLU A 72 -5.55 13.25 -20.52
N GLU A 73 -5.22 12.48 -19.47
CA GLU A 73 -4.83 11.09 -19.64
C GLU A 73 -6.10 10.24 -19.53
N GLU A 74 -6.64 9.90 -20.69
CA GLU A 74 -7.88 9.13 -20.91
C GLU A 74 -8.15 8.10 -19.80
N ASP A 75 -9.35 8.20 -19.22
CA ASP A 75 -9.83 7.47 -18.04
C ASP A 75 -10.06 5.98 -18.37
N LEU A 76 -8.99 5.26 -18.71
CA LEU A 76 -8.97 3.81 -18.71
C LEU A 76 -9.32 3.36 -17.30
N SER A 77 -10.37 2.54 -17.19
CA SER A 77 -10.76 1.96 -15.91
C SER A 77 -9.53 1.34 -15.24
N LEU A 78 -9.42 1.47 -13.92
CA LEU A 78 -8.31 0.91 -13.13
C LEU A 78 -7.97 -0.54 -13.54
N LEU A 79 -8.99 -1.34 -13.86
CA LEU A 79 -8.84 -2.71 -14.33
C LEU A 79 -8.16 -2.82 -15.70
N ALA A 80 -8.45 -1.91 -16.64
CA ALA A 80 -7.75 -1.85 -17.92
C ALA A 80 -6.26 -1.50 -17.75
N LYS A 81 -5.92 -0.55 -16.87
CA LYS A 81 -4.52 -0.22 -16.55
C LYS A 81 -3.79 -1.42 -15.94
N ILE A 82 -4.43 -2.14 -15.01
CA ILE A 82 -3.85 -3.35 -14.40
C ILE A 82 -3.71 -4.47 -15.43
N GLU A 83 -4.71 -4.68 -16.30
CA GLU A 83 -4.65 -5.68 -17.38
C GLU A 83 -3.45 -5.45 -18.29
N GLU A 84 -3.22 -4.20 -18.69
CA GLU A 84 -2.10 -3.84 -19.54
C GLU A 84 -0.75 -4.01 -18.82
N ILE A 85 -0.65 -3.64 -17.54
CA ILE A 85 0.55 -3.88 -16.73
C ILE A 85 0.85 -5.38 -16.62
N ILE A 86 -0.16 -6.23 -16.36
CA ILE A 86 0.07 -7.68 -16.25
C ILE A 86 0.57 -8.25 -17.59
N LYS A 87 0.06 -7.71 -18.71
CA LYS A 87 0.43 -8.15 -20.05
C LYS A 87 1.83 -7.71 -20.48
N THR A 88 2.27 -6.52 -20.07
CA THR A 88 3.52 -5.90 -20.55
C THR A 88 4.63 -5.95 -19.50
N ASP A 89 4.37 -5.35 -18.33
CA ASP A 89 5.36 -5.02 -17.32
C ASP A 89 4.94 -5.51 -15.93
N VAL A 90 4.60 -6.80 -15.82
CA VAL A 90 4.03 -7.37 -14.58
C VAL A 90 4.91 -7.19 -13.34
N TRP A 91 6.23 -7.07 -13.55
CA TRP A 91 7.23 -6.80 -12.53
C TRP A 91 6.97 -5.49 -11.76
N LYS A 92 6.31 -4.50 -12.36
CA LYS A 92 5.97 -3.23 -11.71
C LYS A 92 5.07 -3.43 -10.48
N LEU A 93 4.22 -4.45 -10.50
CA LEU A 93 3.36 -4.82 -9.37
C LEU A 93 4.16 -5.16 -8.11
N GLY A 94 5.45 -5.52 -8.23
CA GLY A 94 6.30 -5.85 -7.09
C GLY A 94 6.87 -4.64 -6.34
N PHE A 95 6.64 -3.41 -6.84
CA PHE A 95 7.18 -2.20 -6.23
C PHE A 95 6.05 -1.26 -5.81
N ASN A 96 5.87 -1.10 -4.50
CA ASN A 96 4.79 -0.28 -3.95
C ASN A 96 4.82 1.17 -4.48
N TYR A 97 6.01 1.77 -4.59
CA TYR A 97 6.17 3.13 -5.08
C TYR A 97 5.76 3.28 -6.56
N VAL A 98 6.13 2.32 -7.42
CA VAL A 98 5.78 2.33 -8.84
C VAL A 98 4.26 2.21 -9.01
N ILE A 99 3.64 1.31 -8.26
CA ILE A 99 2.19 1.13 -8.29
C ILE A 99 1.44 2.36 -7.80
N TYR A 100 1.92 2.99 -6.75
CA TYR A 100 1.33 4.25 -6.29
C TYR A 100 1.48 5.35 -7.36
N LYS A 101 2.62 5.43 -8.04
CA LYS A 101 2.84 6.42 -9.11
C LYS A 101 1.92 6.22 -10.31
N GLU A 102 1.80 4.99 -10.81
CA GLU A 102 1.06 4.67 -12.05
C GLU A 102 -0.45 4.50 -11.83
N LEU A 103 -0.88 3.91 -10.70
CA LEU A 103 -2.27 3.53 -10.46
C LEU A 103 -2.95 4.30 -9.33
N LYS A 104 -2.20 5.12 -8.57
CA LYS A 104 -2.68 5.84 -7.37
C LYS A 104 -3.33 4.95 -6.31
N VAL A 105 -3.04 3.64 -6.34
CA VAL A 105 -3.52 2.68 -5.32
C VAL A 105 -2.43 2.41 -4.30
N VAL A 106 -2.81 2.43 -3.02
CA VAL A 106 -1.90 2.13 -1.92
C VAL A 106 -1.97 0.63 -1.60
N HIS A 107 -0.90 0.05 -1.05
CA HIS A 107 -0.85 -1.35 -0.56
C HIS A 107 -1.22 -2.43 -1.60
N CYS A 108 -0.94 -2.19 -2.88
CA CYS A 108 -1.13 -3.16 -3.97
C CYS A 108 0.22 -3.71 -4.48
N GLU A 109 1.11 -4.06 -3.55
CA GLU A 109 2.41 -4.65 -3.88
C GLU A 109 2.30 -6.18 -3.88
N ALA A 110 2.66 -6.80 -5.01
CA ALA A 110 2.74 -8.25 -5.14
C ALA A 110 4.03 -8.76 -4.50
N GLN A 111 3.91 -9.82 -3.69
CA GLN A 111 5.06 -10.43 -3.02
C GLN A 111 5.88 -11.25 -4.01
N LEU A 112 7.20 -11.37 -3.78
CA LEU A 112 8.09 -12.14 -4.66
C LEU A 112 7.61 -13.58 -4.89
N ARG A 113 7.13 -14.24 -3.82
CA ARG A 113 6.54 -15.59 -3.89
C ARG A 113 5.32 -15.69 -4.82
N SER A 114 4.50 -14.66 -4.89
CA SER A 114 3.30 -14.66 -5.74
C SER A 114 3.66 -14.68 -7.22
N PHE A 115 4.76 -14.01 -7.62
CA PHE A 115 5.27 -14.11 -8.99
C PHE A 115 5.71 -15.54 -9.35
N HIS A 116 6.29 -16.27 -8.39
CA HIS A 116 6.66 -17.68 -8.57
C HIS A 116 5.43 -18.58 -8.70
N GLU A 117 4.43 -18.39 -7.83
CA GLU A 117 3.17 -19.15 -7.86
C GLU A 117 2.40 -18.94 -9.19
N CYS A 118 2.43 -17.73 -9.73
CA CYS A 118 1.85 -17.41 -11.03
C CYS A 118 2.70 -17.86 -12.23
N LYS A 119 3.91 -18.42 -12.00
CA LYS A 119 4.92 -18.73 -13.03
C LYS A 119 5.42 -17.53 -13.85
N LEU A 120 5.00 -16.32 -13.51
CA LEU A 120 5.39 -15.07 -14.17
C LEU A 120 6.85 -14.70 -13.90
N PHE A 121 7.41 -15.14 -12.77
CA PHE A 121 8.77 -14.77 -12.40
C PHE A 121 9.82 -15.13 -13.46
N GLN A 122 9.62 -16.22 -14.21
CA GLN A 122 10.59 -16.63 -15.25
C GLN A 122 10.45 -15.87 -16.56
N GLU A 123 9.28 -15.27 -16.80
CA GLU A 123 8.98 -14.49 -18.00
C GLU A 123 9.51 -13.04 -17.90
N ILE A 124 9.72 -12.55 -16.67
CA ILE A 124 10.26 -11.22 -16.40
C ILE A 124 11.74 -11.15 -16.84
N PRO A 125 12.19 -10.05 -17.49
CA PRO A 125 13.59 -9.94 -17.90
C PRO A 125 14.56 -9.91 -16.71
N LEU A 126 15.80 -10.36 -16.92
CA LEU A 126 16.78 -10.60 -15.85
C LEU A 126 17.01 -9.40 -14.93
N LYS A 127 17.13 -8.20 -15.50
CA LYS A 127 17.35 -6.95 -14.74
C LYS A 127 16.24 -6.71 -13.71
N GLN A 128 14.98 -6.82 -14.14
CA GLN A 128 13.81 -6.64 -13.30
C GLN A 128 13.65 -7.78 -12.27
N ARG A 129 14.00 -9.02 -12.62
CA ARG A 129 14.03 -10.14 -11.66
C ARG A 129 15.03 -9.91 -10.54
N ASN A 130 16.22 -9.45 -10.89
CA ASN A 130 17.25 -9.13 -9.90
C ASN A 130 16.80 -7.94 -9.03
N ALA A 131 16.18 -6.92 -9.62
CA ALA A 131 15.57 -5.82 -8.87
C ALA A 131 14.50 -6.29 -7.87
N LEU A 132 13.60 -7.18 -8.26
CA LEU A 132 12.59 -7.76 -7.37
C LEU A 132 13.23 -8.53 -6.20
N ARG A 133 14.27 -9.34 -6.47
CA ARG A 133 15.01 -10.07 -5.42
C ARG A 133 15.71 -9.15 -4.44
N VAL A 134 16.38 -8.11 -4.96
CA VAL A 134 17.10 -7.13 -4.15
C VAL A 134 16.13 -6.35 -3.27
N TYR A 135 15.01 -5.90 -3.85
CA TYR A 135 13.97 -5.18 -3.11
C TYR A 135 13.34 -6.05 -2.01
N ASP A 136 13.00 -7.30 -2.31
CA ASP A 136 12.45 -8.25 -1.34
C ASP A 136 13.45 -8.57 -0.20
N SER A 137 14.72 -8.76 -0.55
CA SER A 137 15.80 -8.97 0.43
C SER A 137 16.02 -7.76 1.33
N LEU A 138 15.99 -6.55 0.76
CA LEU A 138 16.10 -5.29 1.49
C LEU A 138 14.92 -5.14 2.47
N LYS A 139 13.68 -5.33 2.01
CA LYS A 139 12.49 -5.28 2.85
C LYS A 139 12.54 -6.30 3.98
N THR A 140 12.90 -7.54 3.68
CA THR A 140 13.00 -8.63 4.65
C THR A 140 14.07 -8.32 5.70
N HIS A 141 15.22 -7.79 5.29
CA HIS A 141 16.26 -7.36 6.20
C HIS A 141 15.76 -6.25 7.13
N CYS A 142 15.23 -5.16 6.59
CA CYS A 142 14.69 -4.03 7.37
C CYS A 142 13.59 -4.48 8.35
N TYR A 143 12.66 -5.33 7.91
CA TYR A 143 11.60 -5.87 8.76
C TYR A 143 12.16 -6.73 9.91
N ARG A 144 13.17 -7.55 9.63
CA ARG A 144 13.78 -8.44 10.63
C ARG A 144 14.65 -7.72 11.64
N THR A 145 15.41 -6.70 11.23
CA THR A 145 16.38 -6.01 12.09
C THR A 145 15.83 -4.73 12.71
N GLY A 146 14.73 -4.19 12.18
CA GLY A 146 14.24 -2.86 12.52
C GLY A 146 15.06 -1.73 11.90
N SER A 147 15.98 -2.03 10.97
CA SER A 147 16.81 -1.02 10.29
C SER A 147 16.01 -0.27 9.23
N THR A 148 16.26 1.04 9.07
CA THR A 148 15.66 1.86 7.99
C THR A 148 16.45 1.80 6.69
N TYR A 149 17.73 1.42 6.77
CA TYR A 149 18.64 1.22 5.64
C TYR A 149 19.51 -0.02 5.87
N THR A 150 20.23 -0.45 4.83
CA THR A 150 21.30 -1.44 4.94
C THR A 150 22.52 -0.97 4.15
N GLU A 151 23.70 -1.46 4.48
CA GLU A 151 24.91 -1.21 3.67
C GLU A 151 24.94 -2.16 2.47
N LEU A 152 25.45 -1.70 1.33
CA LEU A 152 25.46 -2.44 0.07
C LEU A 152 26.13 -3.82 0.18
N PRO A 153 27.27 -4.00 0.89
CA PRO A 153 27.85 -5.34 1.10
C PRO A 153 26.93 -6.27 1.90
N THR A 154 26.28 -5.74 2.93
CA THR A 154 25.31 -6.51 3.74
C THR A 154 24.11 -6.92 2.88
N LEU A 155 23.63 -6.04 2.00
CA LEU A 155 22.56 -6.35 1.05
C LEU A 155 22.98 -7.47 0.09
N CYS A 156 24.20 -7.43 -0.45
CA CYS A 156 24.72 -8.50 -1.29
C CYS A 156 24.69 -9.85 -0.55
N ASP A 157 25.08 -9.88 0.72
CA ASP A 157 25.06 -11.11 1.53
C ASP A 157 23.64 -11.59 1.87
N GLU A 158 22.67 -10.68 2.09
CA GLU A 158 21.25 -11.04 2.22
C GLU A 158 20.70 -11.66 0.93
N VAL A 159 21.00 -11.05 -0.22
CA VAL A 159 20.53 -11.54 -1.53
C VAL A 159 21.11 -12.90 -1.85
N ARG A 160 22.42 -13.11 -1.61
CA ARG A 160 23.08 -14.41 -1.80
C ARG A 160 22.47 -15.49 -0.91
N ARG A 161 22.12 -15.17 0.34
CA ARG A 161 21.44 -16.11 1.26
C ARG A 161 20.09 -16.58 0.72
N GLY A 162 19.37 -15.73 0.01
CA GLY A 162 18.11 -16.10 -0.67
C GLY A 162 18.31 -16.77 -2.03
N CYS A 163 19.38 -16.42 -2.75
CA CYS A 163 19.64 -16.90 -4.11
C CYS A 163 21.15 -16.95 -4.40
N ASN A 164 21.75 -18.15 -4.32
CA ASN A 164 23.17 -18.36 -4.54
C ASN A 164 23.67 -18.05 -5.96
N SER A 165 22.78 -17.87 -6.93
CA SER A 165 23.16 -17.60 -8.32
C SER A 165 23.46 -16.14 -8.60
N VAL A 166 23.05 -15.20 -7.72
CA VAL A 166 23.16 -13.77 -7.99
C VAL A 166 24.57 -13.28 -7.67
N VAL A 167 25.21 -12.64 -8.65
CA VAL A 167 26.56 -12.08 -8.51
C VAL A 167 26.48 -10.65 -7.97
N GLU A 168 27.52 -10.19 -7.29
CA GLU A 168 27.58 -8.85 -6.70
C GLU A 168 27.28 -7.72 -7.69
N MET A 169 27.82 -7.81 -8.91
CA MET A 169 27.58 -6.84 -9.97
C MET A 169 26.09 -6.74 -10.31
N GLU A 170 25.37 -7.85 -10.32
CA GLU A 170 23.92 -7.86 -10.58
C GLU A 170 23.12 -7.20 -9.47
N VAL A 171 23.58 -7.30 -8.21
CA VAL A 171 22.98 -6.59 -7.08
C VAL A 171 23.17 -5.09 -7.24
N TRP A 172 24.37 -4.66 -7.65
CA TRP A 172 24.67 -3.24 -7.85
C TRP A 172 23.86 -2.65 -9.00
N ASP A 173 23.77 -3.36 -10.12
CA ASP A 173 22.96 -2.96 -11.27
C ASP A 173 21.47 -2.89 -10.90
N ALA A 174 20.98 -3.84 -10.09
CA ALA A 174 19.62 -3.83 -9.58
C ALA A 174 19.36 -2.64 -8.63
N VAL A 175 20.30 -2.32 -7.72
CA VAL A 175 20.19 -1.13 -6.85
C VAL A 175 20.20 0.15 -7.67
N HIS A 176 21.04 0.24 -8.71
CA HIS A 176 21.05 1.38 -9.62
C HIS A 176 19.69 1.54 -10.32
N PHE A 177 19.17 0.45 -10.87
CA PHE A 177 17.84 0.45 -11.51
C PHE A 177 16.72 0.86 -10.55
N LEU A 178 16.71 0.33 -9.33
CA LEU A 178 15.72 0.69 -8.32
C LEU A 178 15.82 2.18 -7.93
N LYS A 179 17.03 2.74 -7.93
CA LYS A 179 17.26 4.18 -7.68
C LYS A 179 16.72 5.03 -8.82
N GLU A 180 16.94 4.64 -10.07
CA GLU A 180 16.39 5.33 -11.24
C GLU A 180 14.85 5.32 -11.24
N LEU A 181 14.23 4.23 -10.75
CA LEU A 181 12.79 4.14 -10.55
C LEU A 181 12.27 4.95 -9.36
N GLY A 182 13.14 5.47 -8.49
CA GLY A 182 12.76 6.16 -7.25
C GLY A 182 12.23 5.24 -6.15
N VAL A 183 12.47 3.93 -6.25
CA VAL A 183 12.03 2.94 -5.26
C VAL A 183 12.97 2.91 -4.05
N VAL A 184 14.26 3.16 -4.29
CA VAL A 184 15.29 3.20 -3.24
C VAL A 184 16.09 4.49 -3.30
N VAL A 185 16.54 4.94 -2.14
CA VAL A 185 17.55 5.99 -2.00
C VAL A 185 18.88 5.33 -1.72
N ARG A 186 19.92 5.79 -2.42
CA ARG A 186 21.30 5.40 -2.13
C ARG A 186 22.11 6.62 -1.75
N ASP A 187 22.61 6.62 -0.52
CA ASP A 187 23.61 7.56 -0.02
C ASP A 187 24.91 6.81 0.27
N ARG A 188 25.96 7.07 -0.52
CA ARG A 188 27.24 6.33 -0.48
C ARG A 188 27.04 4.81 -0.60
N GLN A 189 27.22 4.08 0.50
CA GLN A 189 27.05 2.63 0.60
C GLN A 189 25.71 2.24 1.24
N LYS A 190 24.97 3.19 1.79
CA LYS A 190 23.66 2.95 2.40
C LYS A 190 22.59 2.91 1.33
N VAL A 191 21.78 1.86 1.38
CA VAL A 191 20.60 1.67 0.55
C VAL A 191 19.38 1.62 1.45
N ALA A 192 18.43 2.51 1.22
CA ALA A 192 17.19 2.61 1.97
C ALA A 192 16.00 2.55 1.02
N LEU A 193 14.88 1.99 1.49
CA LEU A 193 13.61 2.11 0.77
C LEU A 193 13.17 3.58 0.79
N GLN A 194 12.66 4.09 -0.33
CA GLN A 194 12.29 5.50 -0.47
C GLN A 194 11.31 5.96 0.63
N ASN A 195 10.32 5.12 0.95
CA ASN A 195 9.36 5.40 2.00
C ASN A 195 10.01 5.50 3.38
N LEU A 196 10.86 4.53 3.76
CA LEU A 196 11.56 4.53 5.05
C LEU A 196 12.50 5.73 5.18
N HIS A 197 13.24 6.05 4.12
CA HIS A 197 14.09 7.24 4.07
C HIS A 197 13.28 8.53 4.23
N SER A 198 12.11 8.61 3.58
CA SER A 198 11.22 9.78 3.67
C SER A 198 10.65 9.94 5.08
N TYR A 199 10.27 8.83 5.73
CA TYR A 199 9.83 8.85 7.13
C TYR A 199 10.94 9.28 8.07
N GLU A 200 12.15 8.72 7.92
CA GLU A 200 13.30 9.07 8.75
C GLU A 200 13.66 10.56 8.62
N THR A 201 13.70 11.06 7.39
CA THR A 201 13.97 12.48 7.10
C THR A 201 12.88 13.37 7.69
N GLY A 202 11.60 13.01 7.50
CA GLY A 202 10.47 13.77 8.05
C GLY A 202 10.45 13.78 9.57
N ILE A 203 10.77 12.67 10.23
CA ILE A 203 10.90 12.60 11.70
C ILE A 203 12.05 13.49 12.17
N ALA A 204 13.22 13.40 11.53
CA ALA A 204 14.37 14.23 11.88
C ALA A 204 14.08 15.73 11.73
N GLU A 205 13.36 16.11 10.67
CA GLU A 205 12.91 17.48 10.46
C GLU A 205 11.90 17.94 11.52
N CYS A 206 10.90 17.12 11.84
CA CYS A 206 9.95 17.42 12.92
C CYS A 206 10.68 17.63 14.25
N LEU A 207 11.64 16.76 14.60
CA LEU A 207 12.44 16.90 15.81
C LEU A 207 13.27 18.19 15.80
N ARG A 208 13.90 18.51 14.67
CA ARG A 208 14.63 19.76 14.49
C ARG A 208 13.73 20.97 14.73
N CYS A 209 12.53 20.99 14.14
CA CYS A 209 11.55 22.06 14.33
C CYS A 209 11.11 22.19 15.79
N LEU A 210 10.87 21.06 16.48
CA LEU A 210 10.52 21.05 17.90
C LEU A 210 11.66 21.57 18.78
N MET A 211 12.91 21.25 18.46
CA MET A 211 14.08 21.71 19.20
C MET A 211 14.38 23.20 18.97
N GLN A 212 14.04 23.73 17.80
CA GLN A 212 14.24 25.13 17.43
C GLN A 212 13.07 26.03 17.87
N GLY A 213 11.89 25.45 18.10
CA GLY A 213 10.71 26.15 18.58
C GLY A 213 10.80 26.57 20.05
N GLU A 214 9.81 27.33 20.50
CA GLU A 214 9.68 27.66 21.93
C GLU A 214 9.46 26.40 22.75
N ARG A 215 10.00 26.40 23.99
CA ARG A 215 9.83 25.30 24.92
C ARG A 215 8.33 25.07 25.11
N TRP A 216 7.88 23.82 24.95
CA TRP A 216 6.51 23.44 25.24
C TRP A 216 6.23 23.65 26.73
N VAL A 217 5.65 24.80 27.06
CA VAL A 217 5.13 25.09 28.39
C VAL A 217 3.69 24.63 28.39
N ILE A 218 3.42 23.51 29.06
CA ILE A 218 2.04 23.13 29.36
C ILE A 218 1.64 24.01 30.56
N PRO A 219 0.70 24.96 30.41
CA PRO A 219 0.24 25.80 31.51
C PRO A 219 -0.63 24.93 32.42
N LEU A 220 0.03 24.16 33.28
CA LEU A 220 -0.60 23.25 34.21
C LEU A 220 -0.13 23.59 35.62
N ASP A 221 -1.05 24.00 36.48
CA ASP A 221 -0.77 24.02 37.90
C ASP A 221 -0.83 22.59 38.44
N VAL A 222 0.36 22.01 38.61
CA VAL A 222 0.52 20.65 39.11
C VAL A 222 -0.16 20.47 40.47
N ASN A 223 -0.16 21.50 41.33
CA ASN A 223 -0.81 21.42 42.64
C ASN A 223 -2.32 21.41 42.50
N GLU A 224 -2.89 22.20 41.60
CA GLU A 224 -4.33 22.20 41.34
C GLU A 224 -4.78 20.82 40.83
N VAL A 225 -4.09 20.27 39.83
CA VAL A 225 -4.42 18.97 39.23
C VAL A 225 -4.26 17.83 40.24
N LEU A 226 -3.17 17.81 41.00
CA LEU A 226 -2.94 16.78 42.00
C LEU A 226 -3.97 16.87 43.13
N THR A 227 -4.28 18.07 43.61
CA THR A 227 -5.29 18.31 44.64
C THR A 227 -6.68 17.89 44.16
N ALA A 228 -7.09 18.30 42.95
CA ALA A 228 -8.36 17.90 42.35
C ALA A 228 -8.45 16.37 42.20
N SER A 229 -7.37 15.71 41.76
CA SER A 229 -7.32 14.25 41.62
C SER A 229 -7.40 13.53 42.98
N ALA A 230 -6.78 14.09 44.02
CA ALA A 230 -6.81 13.53 45.36
C ALA A 230 -8.20 13.66 46.00
N LEU A 231 -8.86 14.82 45.81
CA LEU A 231 -10.25 15.06 46.21
C LEU A 231 -11.22 14.12 45.50
N GLU A 232 -11.04 13.90 44.20
CA GLU A 232 -11.86 12.96 43.42
C GLU A 232 -11.71 11.52 43.92
N ARG A 233 -10.48 11.08 44.25
CA ARG A 233 -10.22 9.76 44.84
C ARG A 233 -10.87 9.62 46.22
N LEU A 234 -10.85 10.67 47.04
CA LEU A 234 -11.52 10.70 48.34
C LEU A 234 -13.04 10.65 48.19
N ARG A 235 -13.65 11.38 47.24
CA ARG A 235 -15.08 11.30 46.93
C ARG A 235 -15.51 9.91 46.50
N LYS A 236 -14.70 9.24 45.66
CA LYS A 236 -14.96 7.84 45.27
C LYS A 236 -14.84 6.86 46.42
N LYS A 237 -13.89 7.07 47.34
CA LYS A 237 -13.73 6.24 48.55
C LYS A 237 -14.82 6.49 49.59
N GLY A 238 -15.35 7.71 49.68
CA GLY A 238 -16.48 8.07 50.55
C GLY A 238 -17.85 7.69 50.00
N GLY A 239 -17.96 7.39 48.70
CA GLY A 239 -19.20 6.96 48.04
C GLY A 239 -19.50 5.46 48.13
N ASP A 240 -18.56 4.64 48.59
CA ASP A 240 -18.70 3.17 48.70
C ASP A 240 -18.89 2.70 50.16
N GLY A 241 -19.44 3.57 51.00
CA GLY A 241 -19.86 3.26 52.38
C GLY A 241 -21.33 2.86 52.52
N GLY A 242 -22.04 2.67 51.40
CA GLY A 242 -23.47 2.35 51.35
C GLY A 242 -23.75 0.89 51.02
N SER A 243 -23.69 0.03 52.04
CA SER A 243 -24.43 -1.24 52.17
C SER A 243 -24.41 -2.24 51.00
N ARG A 244 -23.49 -3.22 51.08
CA ARG A 244 -23.71 -4.56 50.52
C ARG A 244 -23.21 -5.63 51.48
N GLU A 245 -24.00 -5.86 52.53
CA GLU A 245 -24.05 -7.17 53.18
C GLU A 245 -24.74 -8.14 52.23
N GLY A 246 -24.01 -9.13 51.69
CA GLY A 246 -24.59 -10.03 50.69
C GLY A 246 -23.62 -11.02 50.06
N SER A 247 -23.40 -12.13 50.77
CA SER A 247 -23.01 -13.45 50.25
C SER A 247 -21.63 -13.61 49.59
N ARG A 248 -20.66 -14.06 50.40
CA ARG A 248 -19.58 -14.94 49.94
C ARG A 248 -20.17 -16.21 49.32
N ARG A 249 -20.23 -16.29 47.99
CA ARG A 249 -20.32 -17.58 47.29
C ARG A 249 -18.91 -18.08 47.03
N ARG A 250 -18.59 -19.17 47.72
CA ARG A 250 -17.41 -20.02 47.56
C ARG A 250 -17.57 -20.77 46.23
N TRP A 251 -16.56 -20.70 45.37
CA TRP A 251 -16.51 -21.46 44.11
C TRP A 251 -16.45 -22.97 44.38
N ARG A 252 -17.49 -23.68 43.94
CA ARG A 252 -17.46 -24.97 43.25
C ARG A 252 -18.48 -24.91 42.12
#